data_AF-A0A7C4HBD1-F1
#
_entry.id   AF-A0A7C4HBD1-F1
#
_cell.length_a   1.000
_cell.length_b   1.000
_cell.length_c   1.000
_cell.angle_alpha   90.00
_cell.angle_beta   90.00
_cell.angle_gamma   90.00
#
_symmetry.space_group_name_H-M   'P 1'
#
loop_
_entity.id
_entity.type
_entity.pdbx_description
1 polymer ?
#
loop_
_entity_poly.entity_id
_entity_poly.type
_entity_poly.pdbx_seq_one_letter_code
_entity_poly.pdbx_strand_id
1 'polypeptide(L)' 'VIPSGPNQCGFHINPYDPSDIAKFVTILLEDEELRRRCGANARKRVLETFTWRTVAENTIRIYDEIVPS' A
#
# COMPACT_ATOMS: atom_id res chain seq x y z
N VAL A 1 3.19 -2.24 2.20
CA VAL A 1 3.63 -1.31 1.14
C VAL A 1 4.41 -2.11 0.08
N ILE A 2 4.61 -1.61 -1.14
CA ILE A 2 5.65 -2.13 -2.05
C ILE A 2 6.85 -1.20 -1.89
N PRO A 3 7.97 -1.66 -1.28
CA PRO A 3 9.01 -0.75 -0.80
C PRO A 3 10.04 -0.32 -1.87
N SER A 4 10.07 -0.99 -3.03
CA SER A 4 11.05 -0.75 -4.08
C SER A 4 10.57 -1.23 -5.46
N GLY A 5 11.31 -0.85 -6.51
CA GLY A 5 11.04 -1.25 -7.90
C GLY A 5 9.98 -0.39 -8.61
N PRO A 6 9.57 -0.79 -9.83
CA PRO A 6 8.65 0.01 -10.67
C PRO A 6 7.29 0.29 -10.01
N ASN A 7 6.84 -0.64 -9.17
CA ASN A 7 5.55 -0.56 -8.46
C ASN A 7 5.70 -0.01 -7.03
N GLN A 8 6.84 0.60 -6.69
CA GLN A 8 7.06 1.19 -5.38
C GLN A 8 5.94 2.16 -5.02
N CYS A 9 5.35 1.99 -3.84
CA CYS A 9 4.26 2.82 -3.34
C CYS A 9 4.51 3.41 -1.94
N GLY A 10 5.75 3.31 -1.46
CA GLY A 10 6.19 3.88 -0.19
C GLY A 10 7.43 3.16 0.34
N PHE A 11 7.69 3.31 1.63
CA PHE A 11 8.80 2.70 2.35
C PHE A 11 8.30 1.99 3.61
N HIS A 12 9.05 1.00 4.08
CA HIS A 12 8.92 0.53 5.45
C HIS A 12 9.98 1.25 6.29
N ILE A 13 9.59 1.61 7.51
CA ILE A 13 10.42 2.36 8.45
C ILE A 13 10.45 1.63 9.80
N ASN A 14 11.48 1.88 10.59
CA ASN A 14 11.46 1.57 12.02
C ASN A 14 10.71 2.69 12.78
N PRO A 15 9.52 2.45 13.33
CA PRO A 15 8.75 3.48 14.02
C PRO A 15 9.38 3.91 15.36
N TYR A 16 10.35 3.16 15.89
CA TYR A 16 11.07 3.49 17.13
C TYR A 16 12.38 4.24 16.90
N ASP A 17 12.72 4.55 15.65
CA ASP A 17 13.87 5.36 15.28
C ASP A 17 13.41 6.64 14.56
N PRO A 18 13.35 7.79 15.25
CA PRO A 18 12.97 9.05 14.64
C PRO A 18 13.84 9.45 13.44
N SER A 19 15.11 9.04 13.41
CA SER A 19 16.03 9.35 12.31
C SER A 19 15.62 8.62 11.03
N ASP A 20 15.11 7.40 11.15
CA ASP A 20 14.63 6.60 10.01
C ASP A 20 13.35 7.21 9.42
N ILE A 21 12.44 7.70 10.28
CA ILE A 21 11.26 8.47 9.84
C ILE A 21 11.70 9.72 9.06
N ALA A 22 12.59 10.52 9.67
CA ALA A 22 13.08 11.76 9.06
C ALA A 22 13.72 11.51 7.70
N LYS A 23 14.56 10.48 7.59
CA LYS A 23 15.24 10.09 6.36
C LYS A 23 14.27 9.88 5.20
N PHE A 24 13.24 9.04 5.37
CA PHE A 24 12.33 8.73 4.27
C PHE A 24 11.35 9.85 3.95
N VAL A 25 10.98 10.68 4.93
CA VAL A 25 10.22 11.91 4.68
C VAL A 25 11.07 12.87 3.83
N THR A 26 12.33 13.11 4.19
CA THR A 26 13.24 13.98 3.43
C THR A 26 13.44 13.49 2.00
N ILE A 27 13.68 12.19 1.79
CA ILE A 27 13.79 11.60 0.45
C ILE A 27 12.56 11.92 -0.41
N LEU A 28 11.34 11.77 0.15
CA LEU A 28 10.11 12.07 -0.58
C LEU A 28 9.90 13.57 -0.82
N LEU A 29 10.41 14.45 0.05
CA LEU A 29 10.32 15.89 -0.15
C LEU A 29 11.27 16.37 -1.23
N GLU A 30 12.49 15.84 -1.26
CA GLU A 30 13.56 16.20 -2.20
C GLU A 30 13.35 15.62 -3.60
N ASP A 31 12.75 14.42 -3.73
CA ASP A 31 12.49 13.76 -5.01
C ASP A 31 10.99 13.80 -5.37
N GLU A 32 10.60 14.81 -6.17
CA GLU A 32 9.22 14.98 -6.63
C GLU A 32 8.73 13.85 -7.54
N GLU A 33 9.58 13.32 -8.41
CA GLU A 33 9.20 12.26 -9.35
C GLU A 33 8.87 10.98 -8.59
N LEU A 34 9.75 10.60 -7.65
CA LEU A 34 9.54 9.48 -6.76
C LEU A 34 8.26 9.65 -5.94
N ARG A 35 8.05 10.83 -5.34
CA ARG A 35 6.85 11.12 -4.55
C ARG A 35 5.58 10.95 -5.38
N ARG A 36 5.54 11.49 -6.60
CA ARG A 36 4.40 11.37 -7.51
C ARG A 36 4.16 9.91 -7.92
N ARG A 37 5.22 9.18 -8.26
CA ARG A 37 5.16 7.76 -8.63
C ARG A 37 4.63 6.92 -7.47
N CYS A 38 5.16 7.10 -6.26
CA CYS A 38 4.70 6.39 -5.07
C CYS A 38 3.20 6.63 -4.81
N GLY A 39 2.75 7.89 -4.89
CA GLY A 39 1.34 8.24 -4.71
C GLY A 39 0.42 7.60 -5.77
N ALA A 40 0.81 7.64 -7.04
CA ALA A 40 0.04 7.03 -8.13
C ALA A 40 -0.05 5.50 -7.97
N ASN A 41 1.07 4.83 -7.67
CA ASN A 41 1.13 3.39 -7.44
C ASN A 41 0.30 2.98 -6.20
N ALA A 42 0.37 3.77 -5.12
CA ALA A 42 -0.43 3.54 -3.92
C ALA A 42 -1.94 3.61 -4.23
N ARG A 43 -2.38 4.65 -4.93
CA ARG A 43 -3.79 4.81 -5.33
C ARG A 43 -4.25 3.67 -6.22
N LYS A 44 -3.47 3.31 -7.24
CA LYS A 44 -3.77 2.18 -8.13
C LYS A 44 -3.98 0.89 -7.33
N ARG A 45 -3.05 0.55 -6.44
CA ARG A 45 -3.13 -0.64 -5.60
C ARG A 45 -4.36 -0.67 -4.70
N VAL A 46 -4.74 0.47 -4.10
CA VAL A 46 -5.96 0.55 -3.26
C VAL A 46 -7.21 0.24 -4.07
N LEU A 47 -7.33 0.83 -5.26
CA LEU A 47 -8.49 0.62 -6.12
C LEU A 47 -8.55 -0.80 -6.72
N GLU A 48 -7.41 -1.46 -6.90
CA GLU A 48 -7.35 -2.81 -7.44
C GLU A 48 -7.57 -3.90 -6.39
N THR A 49 -7.14 -3.69 -5.14
CA THR A 49 -7.06 -4.78 -4.15
C THR A 49 -7.87 -4.55 -2.88
N PHE A 50 -8.08 -3.29 -2.48
CA PHE A 50 -8.56 -2.95 -1.14
C PHE A 50 -9.88 -2.16 -1.16
N THR A 51 -10.70 -2.35 -2.20
CA THR A 51 -12.03 -1.72 -2.26
C THR A 51 -13.03 -2.46 -1.37
N TRP A 52 -14.04 -1.76 -0.89
CA TRP A 52 -15.14 -2.36 -0.12
C TRP A 52 -15.83 -3.50 -0.88
N ARG A 53 -16.00 -3.35 -2.19
CA ARG A 53 -16.56 -4.40 -3.05
C ARG A 53 -15.68 -5.63 -3.04
N THR A 54 -14.38 -5.49 -3.29
CA THR A 54 -13.42 -6.59 -3.25
C THR A 54 -13.40 -7.28 -1.88
N VAL A 55 -13.47 -6.51 -0.80
CA VAL A 55 -13.55 -7.05 0.56
C VAL A 55 -14.83 -7.87 0.74
N ALA A 56 -16.00 -7.31 0.40
CA ALA A 56 -17.28 -7.99 0.54
C ALA A 56 -17.36 -9.29 -0.30
N GLU A 57 -16.94 -9.23 -1.56
CA GLU A 57 -16.88 -10.40 -2.46
C GLU A 57 -15.99 -11.50 -1.89
N ASN A 58 -14.79 -11.15 -1.40
CA ASN A 58 -13.89 -12.12 -0.78
C ASN A 58 -14.43 -12.69 0.53
N THR A 59 -15.09 -11.87 1.34
CA THR A 59 -15.71 -12.32 2.59
C THR A 59 -16.84 -13.31 2.31
N ILE A 60 -17.74 -13.00 1.37
CA ILE A 60 -18.84 -13.90 0.97
C ILE A 60 -18.29 -15.21 0.44
N ARG A 61 -17.28 -15.18 -0.44
CA ARG A 61 -16.64 -16.39 -0.98
C ARG A 61 -16.18 -17.35 0.13
N ILE A 62 -15.57 -16.83 1.21
CA ILE A 62 -15.15 -17.66 2.33
C ILE A 62 -16.36 -18.25 3.08
N TYR A 63 -17.45 -17.50 3.25
CA TYR A 63 -18.67 -18.04 3.85
C TYR A 63 -19.28 -19.16 2.98
N ASP A 64 -19.30 -19.01 1.67
CA ASP A 64 -19.82 -20.01 0.73
C ASP A 64 -18.94 -21.29 0.72
N GLU A 65 -17.63 -21.17 0.98
CA GLU A 65 -16.72 -22.32 1.07
C GLU A 65 -16.94 -23.16 2.34
N ILE A 66 -17.47 -22.57 3.43
CA ILE A 66 -17.58 -23.23 4.74
C ILE A 66 -19.01 -23.63 5.13
N VAL A 67 -20.04 -22.99 4.58
CA VAL A 67 -21.43 -23.33 4.87
C VAL A 67 -21.88 -24.42 3.87
N PRO A 68 -22.20 -25.64 4.35
CA PRO A 68 -22.76 -26.66 3.48
C PRO A 68 -24.12 -26.19 2.94
N SER A 69 -24.34 -26.40 1.64
CA SER A 69 -25.62 -26.17 0.97
C SER A 69 -26.76 -27.00 1.55
#